data_AF-A0A962IH06-F1
#
_entry.id   AF-A0A962IH06-F1
#
_cell.length_a   1.000
_cell.length_b   1.000
_cell.length_c   1.000
_cell.angle_alpha   90.00
_cell.angle_beta   90.00
_cell.angle_gamma   90.00
#
_symmetry.space_group_name_H-M   'P 1'
#
loop_
_entity.id
_entity.type
_entity.pdbx_description
1 polymer ?
#
loop_
_entity_poly.entity_id
_entity_poly.type
_entity_poly.pdbx_seq_one_letter_code
_entity_poly.pdbx_strand_id
1 'polypeptide(L)'
;NFIIRQVNEYLSLYGDFNENALALQLRIELDWQQHIERKIKKGWGSEWHYHTFDEIFEKIKNHQFLKNKSRIFACCDISGLDIDIRDLRGFSRAKYGFDLVIRDKDSGFYFKESSIKNAAFDFMLCLSFDAYVGLSRSTFSNLLCVTKSILSEKSFDHYVYDSGRSFVERRIDAGLEADPEKSTSLSFSIR
;
A
#
# COMPACT_ATOMS: atom_id res chain seq x y z
N ASN A 1 -23.31 -2.71 10.19
CA ASN A 1 -21.93 -3.20 10.42
C ASN A 1 -21.10 -2.02 10.93
N PHE A 2 -20.62 -2.07 12.19
CA PHE A 2 -20.03 -0.91 12.89
C PHE A 2 -18.78 -0.35 12.20
N ILE A 3 -17.88 -1.22 11.73
CA ILE A 3 -16.65 -0.81 11.01
C ILE A 3 -16.99 -0.06 9.72
N ILE A 4 -17.95 -0.56 8.94
CA ILE A 4 -18.36 0.09 7.69
C ILE A 4 -18.86 1.52 7.93
N ARG A 5 -19.67 1.72 8.98
CA ARG A 5 -20.15 3.06 9.34
C ARG A 5 -19.00 4.02 9.65
N GLN A 6 -18.02 3.54 10.42
CA GLN A 6 -16.86 4.33 10.82
C GLN A 6 -15.92 4.60 9.65
N VAL A 7 -15.77 3.67 8.71
CA VAL A 7 -15.05 3.89 7.45
C VAL A 7 -15.72 5.01 6.64
N ASN A 8 -17.04 4.95 6.46
CA ASN A 8 -17.77 5.99 5.73
C ASN A 8 -17.66 7.38 6.40
N GLU A 9 -17.67 7.42 7.73
CA GLU A 9 -17.45 8.63 8.51
C GLU A 9 -16.01 9.15 8.38
N TYR A 10 -15.02 8.26 8.35
CA TYR A 10 -13.64 8.64 8.07
C TYR A 10 -13.50 9.24 6.67
N LEU A 11 -14.07 8.60 5.65
CA LEU A 11 -14.05 9.08 4.27
C LEU A 11 -14.72 10.47 4.16
N SER A 12 -15.84 10.70 4.86
CA SER A 12 -16.51 12.00 4.82
C SER A 12 -15.73 13.13 5.50
N LEU A 13 -14.97 12.83 6.56
CA LEU A 13 -14.18 13.82 7.30
C LEU A 13 -12.83 14.12 6.65
N TYR A 14 -12.14 13.08 6.17
CA TYR A 14 -10.76 13.20 5.67
C TYR A 14 -10.68 13.31 4.13
N GLY A 15 -11.83 13.29 3.47
CA GLY A 15 -12.02 13.73 2.10
C GLY A 15 -12.46 12.62 1.15
N ASP A 16 -13.15 13.04 0.09
CA ASP A 16 -13.54 12.18 -1.02
C ASP A 16 -12.27 11.72 -1.75
N PHE A 17 -11.87 10.47 -1.53
CA PHE A 17 -10.69 9.84 -2.13
C PHE A 17 -10.96 9.49 -3.60
N ASN A 18 -11.26 10.53 -4.37
CA ASN A 18 -11.55 10.51 -5.79
C ASN A 18 -10.31 10.19 -6.65
N GLU A 19 -10.43 10.39 -7.96
CA GLU A 19 -9.38 10.14 -8.95
C GLU A 19 -8.02 10.81 -8.66
N ASN A 20 -7.94 11.78 -7.74
CA ASN A 20 -6.68 12.43 -7.37
C ASN A 20 -5.92 11.74 -6.22
N ALA A 21 -6.50 10.69 -5.63
CA ALA A 21 -5.89 9.94 -4.54
C ALA A 21 -5.48 8.52 -4.96
N LEU A 22 -4.58 7.93 -4.18
CA LEU A 22 -4.29 6.49 -4.19
C LEU A 22 -4.16 5.98 -2.75
N ALA A 23 -4.36 4.67 -2.58
CA ALA A 23 -3.99 3.98 -1.36
C ALA A 23 -2.61 3.32 -1.50
N LEU A 24 -1.85 3.27 -0.42
CA LEU A 24 -0.49 2.74 -0.36
C LEU A 24 -0.35 1.86 0.87
N GLN A 25 0.21 0.66 0.73
CA GLN A 25 0.76 -0.05 1.88
C GLN A 25 2.23 0.32 2.06
N LEU A 26 2.53 1.02 3.16
CA LEU A 26 3.90 1.27 3.60
C LEU A 26 4.33 0.13 4.52
N ARG A 27 5.05 -0.85 3.96
CA ARG A 27 5.60 -1.98 4.72
C ARG A 27 7.09 -1.75 4.97
N ILE A 28 7.40 -0.82 5.86
CA ILE A 28 8.77 -0.36 6.16
C ILE A 28 9.14 -0.62 7.63
N GLU A 29 8.29 -1.35 8.35
CA GLU A 29 8.41 -1.57 9.78
C GLU A 29 9.58 -2.49 10.15
N LEU A 30 10.11 -2.34 11.36
CA LEU A 30 11.30 -3.08 11.82
C LEU A 30 11.14 -4.61 11.74
N ASP A 31 9.95 -5.15 12.01
CA ASP A 31 9.68 -6.59 11.89
C ASP A 31 9.78 -7.08 10.44
N TRP A 32 9.32 -6.26 9.49
CA TRP A 32 9.41 -6.54 8.07
C TRP A 32 10.85 -6.47 7.57
N GLN A 33 11.62 -5.49 8.02
CA GLN A 33 13.05 -5.37 7.73
C GLN A 33 13.80 -6.64 8.16
N GLN A 34 13.56 -7.09 9.40
CA GLN A 34 14.14 -8.33 9.91
C GLN A 34 13.68 -9.56 9.12
N HIS A 35 12.42 -9.60 8.68
CA HIS A 35 11.93 -10.69 7.83
C HIS A 35 12.69 -10.74 6.50
N ILE A 36 12.84 -9.61 5.82
CA ILE A 36 13.58 -9.48 4.57
C ILE A 36 15.04 -9.91 4.75
N GLU A 37 15.74 -9.39 5.76
CA GLU A 37 17.14 -9.75 6.02
C GLU A 37 17.35 -11.26 6.18
N ARG A 38 16.44 -11.93 6.90
CA ARG A 38 16.48 -13.40 7.07
C ARG A 38 16.27 -14.13 5.76
N LYS A 39 15.50 -13.57 4.82
CA LYS A 39 15.25 -14.16 3.49
C LYS A 39 16.44 -13.93 2.55
N ILE A 40 17.00 -12.72 2.50
CA ILE A 40 18.23 -12.42 1.76
C ILE A 40 19.36 -13.33 2.21
N LYS A 41 19.58 -13.50 3.52
CA LYS A 41 20.60 -14.41 4.09
C LYS A 41 20.43 -15.87 3.65
N LYS A 42 19.23 -16.26 3.23
CA LYS A 42 18.93 -17.60 2.71
C LYS A 42 19.11 -17.72 1.19
N GLY A 43 19.68 -16.71 0.53
CA GLY A 43 19.94 -16.70 -0.91
C GLY A 43 18.71 -16.44 -1.78
N TRP A 44 17.68 -15.81 -1.22
CA TRP A 44 16.51 -15.37 -1.99
C TRP A 44 16.90 -14.09 -2.77
N GLY A 45 16.42 -13.93 -4.00
CA GLY A 45 16.99 -13.02 -5.00
C GLY A 45 16.85 -11.52 -4.70
N SER A 46 17.26 -10.68 -5.66
CA SER A 46 17.25 -9.22 -5.58
C SER A 46 15.86 -8.60 -5.43
N GLU A 47 14.79 -9.36 -5.60
CA GLU A 47 13.43 -8.88 -5.36
C GLU A 47 13.08 -8.72 -3.86
N TRP A 48 13.96 -9.20 -2.96
CA TRP A 48 13.82 -9.01 -1.51
C TRP A 48 14.69 -7.86 -1.01
N HIS A 49 14.73 -6.73 -1.71
CA HIS A 49 15.45 -5.56 -1.21
C HIS A 49 14.62 -4.79 -0.18
N TYR A 50 15.34 -4.17 0.75
CA TYR A 50 14.76 -3.18 1.64
C TYR A 50 14.30 -1.99 0.80
N HIS A 51 13.05 -1.58 0.98
CA HIS A 51 12.53 -0.34 0.40
C HIS A 51 12.29 0.67 1.50
N THR A 52 13.01 1.77 1.43
CA THR A 52 12.74 2.98 2.22
C THR A 52 11.44 3.62 1.75
N PHE A 53 10.80 4.42 2.62
CA PHE A 53 9.67 5.25 2.19
C PHE A 53 10.06 6.19 1.04
N ASP A 54 11.31 6.66 1.02
CA ASP A 54 11.81 7.57 -0.01
C ASP A 54 11.82 6.90 -1.39
N GLU A 55 12.39 5.70 -1.48
CA GLU A 55 12.40 4.90 -2.73
C GLU A 55 10.98 4.56 -3.18
N ILE A 56 10.08 4.21 -2.25
CA ILE A 56 8.67 3.90 -2.59
C ILE A 56 8.00 5.15 -3.20
N PHE A 57 8.18 6.31 -2.58
CA PHE A 57 7.60 7.57 -3.07
C PHE A 57 8.19 8.00 -4.42
N GLU A 58 9.50 7.81 -4.61
CA GLU A 58 10.18 8.06 -5.87
C GLU A 58 9.62 7.17 -6.99
N LYS A 59 9.45 5.87 -6.73
CA LYS A 59 8.85 4.93 -7.70
C LYS A 59 7.43 5.33 -8.09
N ILE A 60 6.63 5.82 -7.14
CA ILE A 60 5.28 6.33 -7.43
C ILE A 60 5.34 7.57 -8.33
N LYS A 61 6.29 8.48 -8.07
CA LYS A 61 6.47 9.72 -8.84
C LYS A 61 7.05 9.51 -10.23
N ASN A 62 7.82 8.44 -10.43
CA ASN A 62 8.30 8.04 -11.73
C ASN A 62 7.23 7.36 -12.59
N HIS A 63 6.10 6.95 -12.01
CA HIS A 63 5.04 6.27 -12.74
C HIS A 63 4.10 7.23 -13.48
N GLN A 64 3.90 6.99 -14.78
CA GLN A 64 3.19 7.90 -15.69
C GLN A 64 1.78 8.30 -15.24
N PHE A 65 1.03 7.36 -14.64
CA PHE A 65 -0.36 7.57 -14.22
C PHE A 65 -0.49 8.04 -12.76
N LEU A 66 0.52 7.76 -11.92
CA LEU A 66 0.44 8.03 -10.48
C LEU A 66 1.17 9.30 -10.08
N LYS A 67 2.09 9.83 -10.90
CA LYS A 67 2.89 11.01 -10.60
C LYS A 67 2.08 12.26 -10.23
N ASN A 68 0.87 12.39 -10.77
CA ASN A 68 -0.02 13.54 -10.57
C ASN A 68 -0.96 13.39 -9.37
N LYS A 69 -0.92 12.24 -8.66
CA LYS A 69 -1.74 12.04 -7.47
C LYS A 69 -1.27 13.02 -6.39
N SER A 70 -2.21 13.83 -5.90
CA SER A 70 -1.94 14.90 -4.93
C SER A 70 -2.09 14.41 -3.49
N ARG A 71 -2.68 13.23 -3.29
CA ARG A 71 -2.91 12.62 -1.99
C ARG A 71 -2.62 11.12 -1.99
N ILE A 72 -1.97 10.65 -0.94
CA ILE A 72 -1.71 9.23 -0.71
C ILE A 72 -2.26 8.88 0.67
N PHE A 73 -3.20 7.94 0.74
CA PHE A 73 -3.54 7.28 2.00
C PHE A 73 -2.57 6.12 2.21
N ALA A 74 -1.80 6.15 3.29
CA ALA A 74 -0.87 5.08 3.63
C ALA A 74 -1.39 4.25 4.82
N CYS A 75 -1.56 2.95 4.59
CA CYS A 75 -1.74 1.96 5.64
C CYS A 75 -0.38 1.35 6.02
N CYS A 76 -0.10 1.28 7.32
CA CYS A 76 1.12 0.73 7.90
C CYS A 76 0.89 0.38 9.37
N ASP A 77 1.73 -0.49 9.92
CA ASP A 77 1.82 -0.66 11.36
C ASP A 77 2.67 0.47 11.96
N ILE A 78 1.98 1.55 12.35
CA ILE A 78 2.57 2.75 12.95
C ILE A 78 3.45 2.42 14.15
N SER A 79 3.12 1.38 14.91
CA SER A 79 3.88 1.03 16.11
C SER A 79 5.26 0.44 15.79
N GLY A 80 5.46 -0.03 14.55
CA GLY A 80 6.72 -0.58 14.06
C GLY A 80 7.57 0.39 13.22
N LEU A 81 7.14 1.66 13.08
CA LEU A 81 7.89 2.68 12.35
C LEU A 81 9.04 3.24 13.19
N ASP A 82 10.20 3.40 12.57
CA ASP A 82 11.38 4.07 13.15
C ASP A 82 11.48 5.56 12.74
N ILE A 83 10.35 6.16 12.40
CA ILE A 83 10.25 7.57 11.96
C ILE A 83 8.97 8.20 12.51
N ASP A 84 9.04 9.48 12.91
CA ASP A 84 7.86 10.22 13.31
C ASP A 84 6.93 10.48 12.11
N ILE A 85 5.63 10.25 12.28
CA ILE A 85 4.65 10.42 11.21
C ILE A 85 4.61 11.88 10.71
N ARG A 86 4.82 12.87 11.58
CA ARG A 86 4.84 14.28 11.20
C ARG A 86 6.00 14.58 10.27
N ASP A 87 7.17 14.00 10.56
CA ASP A 87 8.35 14.13 9.71
C ASP A 87 8.12 13.45 8.36
N LEU A 88 7.52 12.25 8.35
CA LEU A 88 7.18 11.53 7.12
C LEU A 88 6.19 12.32 6.25
N ARG A 89 5.15 12.93 6.86
CA ARG A 89 4.19 13.81 6.19
C ARG A 89 4.85 15.09 5.64
N GLY A 90 5.72 15.71 6.44
CA GLY A 90 6.46 16.91 6.03
C GLY A 90 7.39 16.62 4.85
N PHE A 91 8.12 15.50 4.91
CA PHE A 91 9.00 15.03 3.85
C PHE A 91 8.25 14.76 2.55
N SER A 92 7.13 14.04 2.61
CA SER A 92 6.34 13.71 1.41
C SER A 92 5.84 14.97 0.69
N ARG A 93 5.37 15.95 1.46
CA ARG A 93 4.89 17.23 0.92
C ARG A 93 6.03 18.04 0.32
N ALA A 94 7.16 18.16 1.03
CA ALA A 94 8.28 18.98 0.62
C ALA A 94 9.02 18.42 -0.60
N LYS A 95 9.28 17.12 -0.65
CA LYS A 95 10.06 16.48 -1.73
C LYS A 95 9.20 16.09 -2.92
N TYR A 96 7.98 15.59 -2.69
CA TYR A 96 7.16 14.97 -3.73
C TYR A 96 5.84 15.68 -4.04
N GLY A 97 5.46 16.68 -3.23
CA GLY A 97 4.30 17.52 -3.49
C GLY A 97 2.94 16.83 -3.28
N PHE A 98 2.88 15.72 -2.55
CA PHE A 98 1.60 15.09 -2.17
C PHE A 98 1.37 15.09 -0.67
N ASP A 99 0.09 15.12 -0.30
CA ASP A 99 -0.38 14.97 1.08
C ASP A 99 -0.40 13.49 1.46
N LEU A 100 0.40 13.13 2.46
CA LEU A 100 0.38 11.79 3.04
C LEU A 100 -0.62 11.74 4.20
N VAL A 101 -1.64 10.91 4.05
CA VAL A 101 -2.67 10.66 5.07
C VAL A 101 -2.39 9.30 5.69
N ILE A 102 -2.16 9.28 7.00
CA ILE A 102 -1.98 8.05 7.79
C ILE A 102 -2.99 8.11 8.92
N ARG A 103 -3.77 7.04 9.09
CA ARG A 103 -4.73 6.91 10.20
C ARG A 103 -3.97 6.52 11.46
N ASP A 104 -3.75 7.49 12.34
CA ASP A 104 -3.03 7.30 13.60
C ASP A 104 -3.98 7.26 14.81
N LYS A 105 -3.40 7.17 16.00
CA LYS A 105 -4.13 7.10 17.28
C LYS A 105 -4.94 8.37 17.57
N ASP A 106 -4.58 9.49 16.94
CA ASP A 106 -5.19 10.81 17.15
C ASP A 106 -6.34 11.06 16.17
N SER A 107 -6.48 10.23 15.13
CA SER A 107 -7.56 10.34 14.13
C SER A 107 -8.98 10.20 14.70
N GLY A 108 -9.13 9.63 15.91
CA GLY A 108 -10.43 9.26 16.49
C GLY A 108 -10.99 7.93 15.94
N PHE A 109 -10.38 7.37 14.89
CA PHE A 109 -10.80 6.13 14.24
C PHE A 109 -9.80 5.01 14.50
N TYR A 110 -9.32 4.86 15.74
CA TYR A 110 -8.28 3.88 16.11
C TYR A 110 -8.73 2.96 17.24
N PHE A 111 -8.62 1.65 17.01
CA PHE A 111 -8.99 0.61 17.97
C PHE A 111 -7.80 0.25 18.86
N LYS A 112 -7.69 0.88 20.03
CA LYS A 112 -6.57 0.63 20.97
C LYS A 112 -6.47 -0.84 21.39
N GLU A 113 -7.59 -1.54 21.42
CA GLU A 113 -7.71 -2.91 21.88
C GLU A 113 -7.41 -3.97 20.81
N SER A 114 -7.27 -3.59 19.54
CA SER A 114 -7.15 -4.60 18.47
C SER A 114 -6.42 -4.09 17.22
N SER A 115 -5.21 -4.59 17.01
CA SER A 115 -4.47 -4.43 15.75
C SER A 115 -5.23 -5.02 14.55
N ILE A 116 -5.93 -6.14 14.75
CA ILE A 116 -6.75 -6.78 13.70
C ILE A 116 -7.90 -5.86 13.25
N LYS A 117 -8.60 -5.20 14.19
CA LYS A 117 -9.64 -4.22 13.81
C LYS A 117 -9.06 -3.04 13.06
N ASN A 118 -7.88 -2.56 13.45
CA ASN A 118 -7.17 -1.50 12.75
C ASN A 118 -6.80 -1.92 11.32
N ALA A 119 -6.19 -3.10 11.16
CA ALA A 119 -5.86 -3.65 9.84
C ALA A 119 -7.11 -3.85 8.97
N ALA A 120 -8.21 -4.35 9.55
CA ALA A 120 -9.48 -4.49 8.84
C ALA A 120 -10.07 -3.14 8.42
N PHE A 121 -9.94 -2.11 9.26
CA PHE A 121 -10.36 -0.75 8.92
C PHE A 121 -9.56 -0.19 7.75
N ASP A 122 -8.23 -0.31 7.80
CA ASP A 122 -7.35 0.13 6.72
C ASP A 122 -7.60 -0.65 5.43
N PHE A 123 -7.88 -1.95 5.54
CA PHE A 123 -8.27 -2.78 4.41
C PHE A 123 -9.54 -2.24 3.74
N MET A 124 -10.57 -1.93 4.53
CA MET A 124 -11.81 -1.36 4.02
C MET A 124 -11.61 0.03 3.41
N LEU A 125 -10.75 0.87 3.99
CA LEU A 125 -10.38 2.15 3.39
C LEU A 125 -9.71 1.95 2.05
N CYS A 126 -8.69 1.09 1.96
CA CYS A 126 -7.98 0.79 0.72
C CYS A 126 -8.92 0.22 -0.36
N LEU A 127 -9.97 -0.52 0.01
CA LEU A 127 -11.00 -0.96 -0.93
C LEU A 127 -11.77 0.19 -1.60
N SER A 128 -11.82 1.38 -0.98
CA SER A 128 -12.52 2.54 -1.53
C SER A 128 -11.73 3.32 -2.59
N PHE A 129 -10.44 3.01 -2.83
CA PHE A 129 -9.60 3.76 -3.77
C PHE A 129 -9.52 3.10 -5.14
N ASP A 130 -9.57 3.86 -6.23
CA ASP A 130 -9.45 3.31 -7.60
C ASP A 130 -8.04 2.80 -7.92
N ALA A 131 -7.02 3.34 -7.23
CA ALA A 131 -5.63 2.92 -7.37
C ALA A 131 -5.02 2.54 -6.03
N TYR A 132 -4.25 1.46 -6.02
CA TYR A 132 -3.53 0.97 -4.85
C TYR A 132 -2.10 0.56 -5.20
N VAL A 133 -1.18 0.86 -4.30
CA VAL A 133 0.24 0.53 -4.41
C VAL A 133 0.62 -0.34 -3.21
N GLY A 134 1.17 -1.53 -3.46
CA GLY A 134 1.46 -2.52 -2.43
C GLY A 134 2.68 -3.37 -2.74
N LEU A 135 2.76 -4.53 -2.08
CA LEU A 135 3.80 -5.54 -2.29
C LEU A 135 3.18 -6.80 -2.87
N SER A 136 3.82 -7.46 -3.83
CA SER A 136 3.37 -8.79 -4.27
C SER A 136 3.47 -9.81 -3.13
N ARG A 137 4.41 -9.60 -2.21
CA ARG A 137 4.68 -10.52 -1.09
C ARG A 137 3.81 -10.32 0.14
N SER A 138 3.03 -9.23 0.20
CA SER A 138 2.16 -8.97 1.35
C SER A 138 0.83 -9.71 1.21
N THR A 139 0.49 -10.55 2.19
CA THR A 139 -0.82 -11.19 2.26
C THR A 139 -1.96 -10.17 2.33
N PHE A 140 -1.72 -9.00 2.94
CA PHE A 140 -2.66 -7.88 2.95
C PHE A 140 -2.91 -7.35 1.54
N SER A 141 -1.85 -7.02 0.78
CA SER A 141 -1.94 -6.55 -0.61
C SER A 141 -2.62 -7.58 -1.50
N ASN A 142 -2.24 -8.86 -1.37
CA ASN A 142 -2.79 -9.96 -2.17
C ASN A 142 -4.29 -10.15 -1.91
N LEU A 143 -4.68 -10.20 -0.63
CA LEU A 143 -6.08 -10.31 -0.27
C LEU A 143 -6.89 -9.11 -0.78
N LEU A 144 -6.33 -7.89 -0.72
CA LEU A 144 -7.00 -6.70 -1.21
C LEU A 144 -7.23 -6.76 -2.73
N CYS A 145 -6.22 -7.21 -3.47
CA CYS A 145 -6.30 -7.41 -4.91
C CYS A 145 -7.39 -8.42 -5.30
N VAL A 146 -7.35 -9.61 -4.69
CA VAL A 146 -8.33 -10.68 -4.94
C VAL A 146 -9.73 -10.21 -4.58
N THR A 147 -9.87 -9.54 -3.43
CA THR A 147 -11.17 -9.02 -2.98
C THR A 147 -11.73 -8.04 -4.00
N LYS A 148 -10.92 -7.12 -4.52
CA LYS A 148 -11.37 -6.18 -5.55
C LYS A 148 -11.64 -6.83 -6.89
N SER A 149 -10.84 -7.79 -7.32
CA SER A 149 -11.10 -8.48 -8.60
C SER A 149 -12.39 -9.29 -8.58
N ILE A 150 -12.85 -9.73 -7.40
CA ILE A 150 -14.12 -10.45 -7.23
C ILE A 150 -15.29 -9.48 -7.04
N LEU A 151 -15.14 -8.43 -6.23
CA LEU A 151 -16.25 -7.58 -5.79
C LEU A 151 -16.48 -6.33 -6.64
N SER A 152 -15.47 -5.88 -7.40
CA SER A 152 -15.57 -4.61 -8.13
C SER A 152 -16.01 -4.83 -9.58
N GLU A 153 -17.06 -4.14 -9.99
CA GLU A 153 -17.46 -4.04 -11.40
C GLU A 153 -16.56 -3.07 -12.19
N LYS A 154 -15.74 -2.26 -11.49
CA LYS A 154 -14.83 -1.29 -12.10
C LYS A 154 -13.42 -1.86 -12.23
N SER A 155 -12.68 -1.41 -13.23
CA SER A 155 -11.25 -1.66 -13.33
C SER A 155 -10.55 -1.07 -12.11
N PHE A 156 -9.82 -1.90 -11.38
CA PHE A 156 -9.00 -1.48 -10.25
C PHE A 156 -7.52 -1.54 -10.62
N ASP A 157 -6.82 -0.44 -10.41
CA ASP A 157 -5.40 -0.36 -10.72
C ASP A 157 -4.56 -0.70 -9.48
N HIS A 158 -4.04 -1.92 -9.45
CA HIS A 158 -3.09 -2.34 -8.44
C HIS A 158 -1.66 -2.30 -8.99
N TYR A 159 -0.76 -1.68 -8.25
CA TYR A 159 0.66 -1.62 -8.54
C TYR A 159 1.51 -2.21 -7.41
N VAL A 160 2.70 -2.69 -7.75
CA VAL A 160 3.70 -3.19 -6.81
C VAL A 160 4.97 -2.37 -6.85
N TYR A 161 5.59 -2.18 -5.68
CA TYR A 161 6.87 -1.47 -5.56
C TYR A 161 8.05 -2.38 -5.24
N ASP A 162 7.84 -3.67 -4.98
CA ASP A 162 8.90 -4.69 -4.79
C ASP A 162 9.47 -5.25 -6.08
N SER A 163 9.18 -4.63 -7.23
CA SER A 163 9.92 -4.91 -8.45
C SER A 163 11.26 -4.17 -8.49
N GLY A 164 12.24 -4.73 -9.18
CA GLY A 164 13.57 -4.13 -9.34
C GLY A 164 13.60 -2.86 -10.21
N ARG A 165 12.44 -2.33 -10.64
CA ARG A 165 12.34 -1.14 -11.50
C ARG A 165 12.37 0.16 -10.69
N SER A 166 12.67 1.26 -11.38
CA SER A 166 12.66 2.63 -10.82
C SER A 166 11.25 3.26 -10.73
N PHE A 167 10.22 2.50 -11.08
CA PHE A 167 8.81 2.89 -11.01
C PHE A 167 7.98 1.69 -10.52
N VAL A 168 6.79 1.95 -10.01
CA VAL A 168 5.86 0.87 -9.60
C VAL A 168 5.27 0.16 -10.81
N GLU A 169 5.13 -1.15 -10.76
CA GLU A 169 4.63 -1.95 -11.88
C GLU A 169 3.19 -2.41 -11.65
N ARG A 170 2.36 -2.40 -12.69
CA ARG A 170 0.97 -2.81 -12.59
C ARG A 170 0.88 -4.33 -12.42
N ARG A 171 0.10 -4.77 -11.44
CA ARG A 171 -0.25 -6.19 -11.28
C ARG A 171 -1.33 -6.60 -12.27
N ILE A 172 -1.24 -7.84 -12.72
CA ILE A 172 -2.16 -8.43 -13.71
C ILE A 172 -2.67 -9.82 -13.31
N ASP A 173 -2.18 -10.34 -12.19
CA ASP A 173 -2.43 -11.70 -11.68
C ASP A 173 -3.60 -11.76 -10.69
N ALA A 174 -4.31 -10.65 -10.49
CA ALA A 174 -5.38 -10.50 -9.51
C ALA A 174 -5.00 -10.86 -8.06
N GLY A 175 -3.72 -10.80 -7.69
CA GLY A 175 -3.27 -11.08 -6.31
C GLY A 175 -2.87 -12.53 -6.03
N LEU A 176 -2.79 -13.38 -7.05
CA LEU A 176 -2.54 -14.82 -6.92
C LEU A 176 -1.05 -15.17 -6.78
N GLU A 177 -0.17 -14.34 -7.31
CA GLU A 177 1.28 -14.53 -7.30
C GLU A 177 1.94 -13.68 -6.21
N ALA A 178 2.80 -14.34 -5.42
CA ALA A 178 3.61 -13.63 -4.43
C ALA A 178 4.92 -13.08 -5.03
N ASP A 179 5.27 -13.54 -6.22
CA ASP A 179 6.48 -13.13 -6.92
C ASP A 179 6.22 -11.87 -7.75
N PRO A 180 7.02 -10.80 -7.60
CA PRO A 180 6.75 -9.53 -8.27
C PRO A 180 6.83 -9.66 -9.79
N GLU A 181 7.76 -10.44 -10.33
CA GLU A 181 7.88 -10.67 -11.78
C GLU A 181 6.67 -11.43 -12.31
N LYS A 182 6.24 -12.50 -11.62
CA LYS A 182 5.04 -13.24 -12.05
C LYS A 182 3.75 -12.44 -11.88
N SER A 183 3.69 -11.56 -10.89
CA SER A 183 2.49 -10.74 -10.63
C SER A 183 2.31 -9.62 -11.68
N THR A 184 3.38 -9.26 -12.39
CA THR A 184 3.43 -8.15 -13.35
C THR A 184 3.66 -8.60 -14.79
N SER A 185 4.15 -9.82 -15.02
CA SER A 185 4.37 -10.39 -16.35
C SER A 185 3.27 -11.38 -16.73
N LEU A 186 2.77 -11.28 -17.97
CA LEU A 186 1.77 -12.19 -18.51
C LEU A 186 2.41 -13.56 -18.77
N SER A 187 2.56 -14.40 -17.75
CA SER A 187 2.83 -15.82 -17.98
C SER A 187 1.51 -16.56 -18.21
N PHE A 188 0.91 -16.38 -19.40
CA PHE A 188 -0.08 -17.33 -19.89
C PHE A 188 0.64 -18.65 -20.25
N SER A 189 0.88 -19.48 -19.25
CA SER A 189 1.03 -20.92 -19.48
C SER A 189 -0.25 -21.59 -19.04
N ILE A 190 -1.24 -21.58 -19.94
CA ILE A 190 -2.37 -22.51 -19.87
C ILE A 190 -1.75 -23.90 -20.08
N ARG A 191 -1.75 -24.72 -19.03
CA ARG A 191 -1.54 -26.17 -19.16
C ARG A 191 -2.85 -26.84 -19.47
#